data_AF-R1DGH4-F1
#
_entry.id   AF-R1DGH4-F1
#
_cell.length_a   1.000
_cell.length_b   1.000
_cell.length_c   1.000
_cell.angle_alpha   90.00
_cell.angle_beta   90.00
_cell.angle_gamma   90.00
#
_symmetry.space_group_name_H-M   'P 1'
#
loop_
_entity.id
_entity.type
_entity.pdbx_description
1 polymer ?
#
loop_
_entity_poly.entity_id
_entity_poly.type
_entity_poly.pdbx_seq_one_letter_code
_entity_poly.pdbx_strand_id
1 'polypeptide(L)'
;MLPLGGAVRKAWGKSDYGFPCCWGTLSESFAKLGDSIFFGARRKRPRFAEMCRRAPDGSALYVSQFMSASVSWRGVTLTQTAAFPDHPATTSTLRLRVPPGAASRFSLRVRVPGWLVDGSGAVTVNGEPVGARLSPSTFLSLDRVWADGDEVVLAYPMRLQAERLNDHHPEHNATFAFLYGPLVLAGVHLTSDIFVPRGGQAYRTDPSAFLRRNATDSLEFEAVAAGGAKAKLIPLYRVVDETYVAYFMTAGTKPPQPKVVYCPHSAGATAQYEPAVDDGDALLVSRGPPSAPAREQHVITSRGVHWRLRDGELRAEPADEAPAPAQARPVAT
;
A
#
# COMPACT_ATOMS: atom_id res chain seq x y z
N MET A 1 0.05 13.71 -2.91
CA MET A 1 -1.38 13.55 -2.54
C MET A 1 -2.07 12.72 -3.61
N LEU A 2 -3.04 11.87 -3.25
CA LEU A 2 -3.86 11.11 -4.20
C LEU A 2 -5.29 11.67 -4.20
N PRO A 3 -5.63 12.61 -5.08
CA PRO A 3 -6.98 13.20 -5.10
C PRO A 3 -8.02 12.15 -5.57
N LEU A 4 -9.20 12.13 -4.94
CA LEU A 4 -10.24 11.14 -5.25
C LEU A 4 -11.54 11.73 -5.81
N GLY A 5 -11.71 13.06 -5.72
CA GLY A 5 -12.86 13.78 -6.25
C GLY A 5 -12.49 14.58 -7.50
N GLY A 6 -13.44 14.71 -8.43
CA GLY A 6 -13.22 15.36 -9.72
C GLY A 6 -12.49 14.47 -10.74
N ALA A 7 -12.40 15.00 -11.96
CA ALA A 7 -11.48 14.51 -12.96
C ALA A 7 -10.13 15.22 -12.76
N VAL A 8 -9.14 14.48 -12.27
CA VAL A 8 -7.88 15.03 -11.75
C VAL A 8 -6.68 14.24 -12.24
N ARG A 9 -5.51 14.85 -12.26
CA ARG A 9 -4.24 14.17 -12.52
C ARG A 9 -3.43 14.09 -11.23
N LYS A 10 -2.69 12.98 -11.04
CA LYS A 10 -1.78 12.82 -9.90
C LYS A 10 -0.65 13.85 -10.02
N ALA A 11 -0.38 14.55 -8.93
CA ALA A 11 0.83 15.38 -8.82
C ALA A 11 1.95 14.53 -8.24
N TRP A 12 3.07 14.46 -8.96
CA TRP A 12 4.29 13.79 -8.51
C TRP A 12 5.25 14.80 -7.87
N GLY A 13 5.99 14.35 -6.86
CA GLY A 13 7.00 15.19 -6.20
C GLY A 13 8.16 15.47 -7.16
N LYS A 14 8.73 16.69 -7.10
CA LYS A 14 9.99 17.00 -7.76
C LYS A 14 11.16 16.79 -6.79
N SER A 15 12.29 16.30 -7.29
CA SER A 15 13.48 16.02 -6.48
C SER A 15 14.24 17.28 -6.03
N ASP A 16 13.95 18.43 -6.63
CA ASP A 16 14.66 19.70 -6.47
C ASP A 16 14.03 20.65 -5.43
N TYR A 17 12.86 20.33 -4.87
CA TYR A 17 12.17 21.17 -3.90
C TYR A 17 11.56 20.39 -2.74
N GLY A 18 12.15 20.61 -1.56
CA GLY A 18 11.65 20.17 -0.26
C GLY A 18 11.74 18.65 -0.07
N PHE A 19 12.07 18.21 1.15
CA PHE A 19 11.90 16.82 1.55
C PHE A 19 10.59 16.70 2.34
N PRO A 20 9.40 16.75 1.69
CA PRO A 20 8.16 16.52 2.41
C PRO A 20 8.18 15.13 3.03
N CYS A 21 7.49 14.98 4.16
CA CYS A 21 7.43 13.74 4.92
C CYS A 21 7.05 12.51 4.08
N CYS A 22 6.29 12.69 2.99
CA CYS A 22 5.92 11.63 2.05
C CYS A 22 7.12 10.94 1.38
N TRP A 23 8.28 11.57 1.17
CA TRP A 23 9.43 10.89 0.56
C TRP A 23 10.02 9.81 1.48
N GLY A 24 10.20 10.15 2.75
CA GLY A 24 10.68 9.21 3.77
C GLY A 24 9.69 8.07 3.95
N THR A 25 8.41 8.39 4.16
CA THR A 25 7.38 7.37 4.39
C THR A 25 7.12 6.50 3.17
N LEU A 26 7.20 7.03 1.94
CA LEU A 26 7.10 6.24 0.72
C LEU A 26 8.27 5.23 0.64
N SER A 27 9.49 5.69 0.86
CA SER A 27 10.69 4.83 0.85
C SER A 27 10.59 3.72 1.89
N GLU A 28 10.19 4.05 3.12
CA GLU A 28 9.93 3.07 4.17
C GLU A 28 8.83 2.06 3.79
N SER A 29 7.75 2.52 3.16
CA SER A 29 6.64 1.67 2.75
C SER A 29 7.08 0.64 1.70
N PHE A 30 7.89 1.06 0.71
CA PHE A 30 8.42 0.14 -0.31
C PHE A 30 9.45 -0.84 0.26
N ALA A 31 10.25 -0.43 1.24
CA ALA A 31 11.18 -1.32 1.93
C ALA A 31 10.48 -2.41 2.77
N LYS A 32 9.19 -2.23 3.10
CA LYS A 32 8.43 -3.10 4.02
C LYS A 32 7.31 -3.90 3.34
N LEU A 33 7.22 -3.93 2.01
CA LEU A 33 6.14 -4.65 1.30
C LEU A 33 6.00 -6.13 1.71
N GLY A 34 7.10 -6.79 2.08
CA GLY A 34 7.09 -8.19 2.50
C GLY A 34 6.68 -8.44 3.96
N ASP A 35 6.63 -7.41 4.80
CA ASP A 35 6.48 -7.57 6.26
C ASP A 35 5.08 -8.04 6.70
N SER A 36 4.10 -7.92 5.79
CA SER A 36 2.68 -8.14 6.04
C SER A 36 2.10 -9.31 5.24
N ILE A 37 2.96 -10.13 4.60
CA ILE A 37 2.53 -11.31 3.84
C ILE A 37 2.26 -12.50 4.77
N PHE A 38 3.18 -12.76 5.70
CA PHE A 38 3.11 -13.87 6.65
C PHE A 38 3.25 -13.41 8.09
N PHE A 39 2.44 -13.96 9.00
CA PHE A 39 2.58 -13.71 10.44
C PHE A 39 2.65 -15.03 11.21
N GLY A 40 3.65 -15.18 12.08
CA GLY A 40 3.66 -16.27 13.07
C GLY A 40 2.85 -15.88 14.31
N ALA A 41 2.01 -16.78 14.82
CA ALA A 41 1.38 -16.60 16.12
C ALA A 41 2.46 -16.48 17.21
N ARG A 42 2.39 -15.41 18.00
CA ARG A 42 3.22 -15.29 19.20
C ARG A 42 2.64 -16.17 20.31
N ARG A 43 3.52 -16.82 21.08
CA ARG A 43 3.15 -17.35 22.39
C ARG A 43 2.60 -16.21 23.25
N LYS A 44 1.56 -16.48 24.05
CA LYS A 44 1.01 -15.52 25.01
C LYS A 44 2.15 -14.99 25.88
N ARG A 45 2.48 -13.70 25.75
CA ARG A 45 3.22 -12.97 26.79
C ARG A 45 2.20 -12.42 27.77
N PRO A 46 2.43 -12.47 29.09
CA PRO A 46 1.45 -12.05 30.10
C PRO A 46 0.88 -10.65 29.83
N ARG A 47 1.73 -9.72 29.37
CA ARG A 47 1.38 -8.32 29.06
C ARG A 47 0.50 -8.11 27.82
N PHE A 48 0.37 -9.12 26.94
CA PHE A 48 -0.41 -9.05 25.70
C PHE A 48 -1.38 -10.23 25.55
N ALA A 49 -1.67 -10.94 26.64
CA ALA A 49 -2.46 -12.17 26.63
C ALA A 49 -3.88 -11.96 26.08
N GLU A 50 -4.44 -10.77 26.28
CA GLU A 50 -5.78 -10.40 25.80
C GLU A 50 -5.85 -10.16 24.28
N MET A 51 -4.72 -9.85 23.65
CA MET A 51 -4.63 -9.66 22.20
C MET A 51 -4.35 -10.99 21.45
N CYS A 52 -3.79 -11.99 22.14
CA CYS A 52 -3.47 -13.31 21.60
C CYS A 52 -4.59 -14.35 21.86
N ARG A 53 -5.85 -13.99 21.58
CA ARG A 53 -7.03 -14.83 21.90
C ARG A 53 -7.13 -16.14 21.11
N ARG A 54 -6.43 -16.29 19.97
CA ARG A 54 -6.75 -17.34 18.98
C ARG A 54 -5.67 -18.41 18.73
N ALA A 55 -4.51 -18.38 19.39
CA ALA A 55 -3.48 -19.43 19.25
C ALA A 55 -2.79 -19.68 20.61
N PRO A 56 -3.27 -20.65 21.41
CA PRO A 56 -2.82 -20.86 22.79
C PRO A 56 -1.33 -21.20 22.93
N ASP A 57 -0.73 -21.82 21.91
CA ASP A 57 0.60 -22.42 21.93
C ASP A 57 1.62 -21.75 20.97
N GLY A 58 1.19 -20.76 20.19
CA GLY A 58 2.01 -20.14 19.13
C GLY A 58 2.18 -21.01 17.87
N SER A 59 1.33 -22.01 17.66
CA SER A 59 1.41 -22.94 16.52
C SER A 59 0.54 -22.54 15.32
N ALA A 60 0.40 -21.25 15.03
CA ALA A 60 -0.29 -20.81 13.82
C ALA A 60 0.59 -19.95 12.92
N LEU A 61 0.55 -20.22 11.63
CA LEU A 61 1.14 -19.39 10.58
C LEU A 61 0.01 -18.77 9.77
N TYR A 62 -0.02 -17.44 9.68
CA TYR A 62 -1.03 -16.70 8.95
C TYR A 62 -0.50 -16.30 7.58
N VAL A 63 -1.35 -16.40 6.56
CA VAL A 63 -1.14 -15.89 5.21
C VAL A 63 -2.16 -14.77 4.98
N SER A 64 -1.70 -13.52 4.94
CA SER A 64 -2.55 -12.32 4.95
C SER A 64 -2.64 -11.59 3.62
N GLN A 65 -1.63 -11.75 2.75
CA GLN A 65 -1.59 -11.15 1.42
C GLN A 65 -1.36 -12.21 0.35
N PHE A 66 -1.85 -11.94 -0.86
CA PHE A 66 -1.77 -12.87 -1.99
C PHE A 66 -0.67 -12.45 -2.96
N MET A 67 0.58 -12.54 -2.49
CA MET A 67 1.77 -12.17 -3.25
C MET A 67 2.77 -13.33 -3.25
N SER A 68 3.51 -13.49 -4.34
CA SER A 68 4.54 -14.53 -4.44
C SER A 68 5.68 -14.24 -3.47
N ALA A 69 5.89 -15.13 -2.50
CA ALA A 69 6.87 -14.98 -1.43
C ALA A 69 7.12 -16.33 -0.74
N SER A 70 8.18 -16.41 0.05
CA SER A 70 8.46 -17.58 0.87
C SER A 70 8.83 -17.19 2.30
N VAL A 71 8.48 -18.03 3.27
CA VAL A 71 8.86 -17.87 4.68
C VAL A 71 9.40 -19.18 5.23
N SER A 72 10.51 -19.11 5.98
CA SER A 72 10.98 -20.21 6.82
C SER A 72 10.50 -19.96 8.25
N TRP A 73 9.73 -20.89 8.78
CA TRP A 73 9.11 -20.80 10.10
C TRP A 73 9.17 -22.15 10.79
N ARG A 74 9.86 -22.22 11.94
CA ARG A 74 10.00 -23.43 12.76
C ARG A 74 10.51 -24.66 12.00
N GLY A 75 11.43 -24.45 11.06
CA GLY A 75 12.00 -25.52 10.23
C GLY A 75 11.14 -25.92 9.02
N VAL A 76 9.91 -25.40 8.90
CA VAL A 76 9.06 -25.55 7.72
C VAL A 76 9.25 -24.36 6.79
N THR A 77 9.36 -24.61 5.48
CA THR A 77 9.33 -23.54 4.48
C THR A 77 7.97 -23.53 3.79
N LEU A 78 7.27 -22.40 3.83
CA LEU A 78 6.06 -22.17 3.04
C LEU A 78 6.43 -21.31 1.84
N THR A 79 6.14 -21.77 0.64
CA THR A 79 6.30 -20.99 -0.61
C THR A 79 4.94 -20.69 -1.19
N GLN A 80 4.64 -19.41 -1.41
CA GLN A 80 3.44 -18.93 -2.05
C GLN A 80 3.75 -18.50 -3.48
N THR A 81 2.97 -19.01 -4.43
CA THR A 81 2.94 -18.53 -5.82
C THR A 81 1.58 -17.89 -6.06
N ALA A 82 1.53 -16.59 -6.29
CA ALA A 82 0.30 -15.85 -6.49
C ALA A 82 0.06 -15.57 -7.98
N ALA A 83 -1.18 -15.76 -8.42
CA ALA A 83 -1.68 -15.29 -9.72
C ALA A 83 -2.54 -14.02 -9.58
N PHE A 84 -2.76 -13.58 -8.33
CA PHE A 84 -3.43 -12.34 -7.99
C PHE A 84 -2.55 -11.12 -8.34
N PRO A 85 -3.13 -10.01 -8.83
CA PRO A 85 -4.55 -9.80 -9.10
C PRO A 85 -4.99 -10.13 -10.54
N ASP A 86 -4.10 -10.61 -11.40
CA ASP A 86 -4.40 -10.67 -12.84
C ASP A 86 -5.29 -11.86 -13.23
N HIS A 87 -5.20 -12.98 -12.49
CA HIS A 87 -6.00 -14.18 -12.76
C HIS A 87 -7.35 -14.18 -12.01
N PRO A 88 -8.50 -14.32 -12.71
CA PRO A 88 -9.82 -14.18 -12.09
C PRO A 88 -10.26 -15.37 -11.22
N ALA A 89 -9.70 -16.57 -11.44
CA ALA A 89 -10.18 -17.81 -10.84
C ALA A 89 -9.24 -18.45 -9.80
N THR A 90 -7.97 -18.03 -9.78
CA THR A 90 -6.93 -18.62 -8.90
C THR A 90 -6.18 -17.49 -8.24
N THR A 91 -6.14 -17.51 -6.91
CA THR A 91 -5.54 -16.43 -6.13
C THR A 91 -4.10 -16.77 -5.76
N SER A 92 -3.87 -17.95 -5.17
CA SER A 92 -2.54 -18.38 -4.75
C SER A 92 -2.46 -19.89 -4.58
N THR A 93 -1.28 -20.45 -4.83
CA THR A 93 -0.90 -21.81 -4.46
C THR A 93 0.18 -21.73 -3.38
N LEU A 94 -0.01 -22.48 -2.30
CA LEU A 94 0.94 -22.58 -1.18
C LEU A 94 1.53 -23.98 -1.18
N ARG A 95 2.86 -24.08 -1.15
CA ARG A 95 3.59 -25.35 -1.06
C ARG A 95 4.43 -25.40 0.19
N LEU A 96 4.31 -26.49 0.93
CA LEU A 96 5.06 -26.73 2.15
C LEU A 96 6.28 -27.61 1.86
N ARG A 97 7.43 -27.22 2.40
CA ARG A 97 8.58 -28.09 2.57
C ARG A 97 8.82 -28.37 4.04
N VAL A 98 8.87 -29.65 4.39
CA VAL A 98 9.01 -30.13 5.77
C VAL A 98 10.23 -31.05 5.85
N PRO A 99 11.10 -30.94 6.87
CA PRO A 99 12.27 -31.79 6.97
C PRO A 99 11.91 -33.29 7.04
N PRO A 100 12.72 -34.17 6.42
CA PRO A 100 12.51 -35.62 6.50
C PRO A 100 12.44 -36.11 7.96
N GLY A 101 11.48 -36.99 8.25
CA GLY A 101 11.26 -37.53 9.59
C GLY A 101 10.58 -36.59 10.59
N ALA A 102 10.20 -35.37 10.18
CA ALA A 102 9.48 -34.42 11.02
C ALA A 102 8.00 -34.32 10.64
N ALA A 103 7.10 -34.67 11.57
CA ALA A 103 5.68 -34.36 11.47
C ALA A 103 5.43 -32.96 12.06
N SER A 104 5.11 -31.97 11.21
CA SER A 104 4.93 -30.58 11.67
C SER A 104 3.45 -30.27 11.87
N ARG A 105 2.96 -30.42 13.11
CA ARG A 105 1.59 -30.03 13.46
C ARG A 105 1.47 -28.53 13.71
N PHE A 106 0.65 -27.85 12.93
CA PHE A 106 0.31 -26.44 13.14
C PHE A 106 -0.94 -26.03 12.35
N SER A 107 -1.51 -24.88 12.74
CA SER A 107 -2.64 -24.23 12.06
C SER A 107 -2.13 -23.32 10.95
N LEU A 108 -2.39 -23.65 9.68
CA LEU A 108 -2.19 -22.69 8.59
C LEU A 108 -3.46 -21.85 8.44
N ARG A 109 -3.35 -20.54 8.66
CA ARG A 109 -4.48 -19.61 8.65
C ARG A 109 -4.44 -18.74 7.41
N VAL A 110 -5.31 -19.00 6.45
CA VAL A 110 -5.38 -18.23 5.21
C VAL A 110 -6.48 -17.19 5.31
N ARG A 111 -6.16 -15.93 4.96
CA ARG A 111 -7.13 -14.84 4.98
C ARG A 111 -8.27 -15.14 4.01
N VAL A 112 -9.50 -14.95 4.45
CA VAL A 112 -10.69 -14.94 3.60
C VAL A 112 -11.01 -13.47 3.29
N PRO A 113 -10.84 -13.01 2.04
CA PRO A 113 -11.07 -11.62 1.69
C PRO A 113 -12.51 -11.15 1.96
N GLY A 114 -12.66 -9.87 2.31
CA GLY A 114 -13.98 -9.28 2.56
C GLY A 114 -14.88 -9.24 1.32
N TRP A 115 -14.29 -9.24 0.13
CA TRP A 115 -15.05 -9.21 -1.13
C TRP A 115 -15.73 -10.56 -1.47
N LEU A 116 -15.44 -11.65 -0.75
CA LEU A 116 -16.11 -12.95 -0.89
C LEU A 116 -17.48 -12.99 -0.17
N VAL A 117 -18.32 -11.97 -0.34
CA VAL A 117 -19.53 -11.74 0.49
C VAL A 117 -20.46 -12.96 0.58
N ASP A 118 -20.55 -13.77 -0.47
CA ASP A 118 -21.39 -14.97 -0.55
C ASP A 118 -20.65 -16.28 -0.19
N GLY A 119 -19.35 -16.21 0.14
CA GLY A 119 -18.52 -17.38 0.44
C GLY A 119 -18.12 -18.20 -0.78
N SER A 120 -18.26 -17.67 -1.99
CA SER A 120 -18.04 -18.36 -3.28
C SER A 120 -16.61 -18.81 -3.61
N GLY A 121 -15.66 -18.67 -2.69
CA GLY A 121 -14.31 -19.17 -2.89
C GLY A 121 -14.21 -20.68 -2.66
N ALA A 122 -13.09 -21.26 -3.08
CA ALA A 122 -12.72 -22.63 -2.78
C ALA A 122 -11.30 -22.69 -2.21
N VAL A 123 -11.09 -23.64 -1.30
CA VAL A 123 -9.77 -24.00 -0.79
C VAL A 123 -9.64 -25.51 -0.89
N THR A 124 -8.54 -25.99 -1.46
CA THR A 124 -8.21 -27.42 -1.49
C THR A 124 -6.89 -27.66 -0.77
N VAL A 125 -6.73 -28.86 -0.20
CA VAL A 125 -5.45 -29.35 0.32
C VAL A 125 -5.15 -30.67 -0.36
N ASN A 126 -4.04 -30.74 -1.10
CA ASN A 126 -3.66 -31.91 -1.92
C ASN A 126 -4.78 -32.36 -2.88
N GLY A 127 -5.47 -31.39 -3.50
CA GLY A 127 -6.59 -31.65 -4.40
C GLY A 127 -7.95 -31.85 -3.71
N GLU A 128 -7.98 -32.15 -2.41
CA GLU A 128 -9.22 -32.41 -1.68
C GLU A 128 -9.88 -31.10 -1.20
N PRO A 129 -11.18 -30.86 -1.48
CA PRO A 129 -11.88 -29.67 -1.01
C PRO A 129 -11.96 -29.57 0.52
N VAL A 130 -11.69 -28.37 1.04
CA VAL A 130 -11.93 -28.04 2.44
C VAL A 130 -13.41 -27.68 2.60
N GLY A 131 -14.21 -28.56 3.21
CA GLY A 131 -15.65 -28.38 3.43
C GLY A 131 -16.06 -27.28 4.43
N ALA A 132 -15.17 -26.34 4.73
CA ALA A 132 -15.43 -25.24 5.65
C ALA A 132 -16.03 -24.03 4.93
N ARG A 133 -17.03 -23.39 5.54
CA ARG A 133 -17.60 -22.15 5.02
C ARG A 133 -16.57 -21.01 5.07
N LEU A 134 -16.38 -20.33 3.94
CA LEU A 134 -15.54 -19.15 3.86
C LEU A 134 -16.33 -17.92 4.37
N SER A 135 -15.95 -17.42 5.55
CA SER A 135 -16.55 -16.22 6.13
C SER A 135 -15.74 -14.96 5.74
N PRO A 136 -16.34 -13.94 5.09
CA PRO A 136 -15.63 -12.73 4.67
C PRO A 136 -14.90 -12.03 5.81
N SER A 137 -13.74 -11.43 5.51
CA SER A 137 -12.95 -10.66 6.48
C SER A 137 -12.52 -11.48 7.72
N THR A 138 -12.31 -12.79 7.54
CA THR A 138 -11.81 -13.68 8.59
C THR A 138 -10.55 -14.44 8.13
N PHE A 139 -10.14 -15.45 8.90
CA PHE A 139 -9.13 -16.42 8.49
C PHE A 139 -9.74 -17.82 8.56
N LEU A 140 -9.55 -18.60 7.50
CA LEU A 140 -9.83 -20.02 7.49
C LEU A 140 -8.66 -20.74 8.16
N SER A 141 -8.95 -21.56 9.18
CA SER A 141 -7.95 -22.39 9.86
C SER A 141 -7.86 -23.76 9.19
N LEU A 142 -6.65 -24.14 8.81
CA LEU A 142 -6.31 -25.48 8.32
C LEU A 142 -5.41 -26.15 9.37
N ASP A 143 -6.03 -26.88 10.29
CA ASP A 143 -5.35 -27.55 11.39
C ASP A 143 -4.93 -28.96 10.97
N ARG A 144 -3.64 -29.14 10.64
CA ARG A 144 -3.13 -30.40 10.09
C ARG A 144 -1.76 -30.77 10.67
N VAL A 145 -1.39 -32.02 10.48
CA VAL A 145 0.01 -32.45 10.48
C VAL A 145 0.49 -32.32 9.05
N TRP A 146 1.39 -31.39 8.79
CA TRP A 146 1.87 -31.09 7.46
C TRP A 146 3.07 -31.98 7.10
N ALA A 147 3.07 -32.47 5.87
CA ALA A 147 4.13 -33.26 5.26
C ALA A 147 4.86 -32.46 4.16
N ASP A 148 6.03 -32.96 3.77
CA ASP A 148 6.76 -32.40 2.63
C ASP A 148 5.94 -32.56 1.34
N GLY A 149 5.85 -31.49 0.55
CA GLY A 149 5.10 -31.48 -0.70
C GLY A 149 3.60 -31.19 -0.55
N ASP A 150 3.08 -31.03 0.67
CA ASP A 150 1.69 -30.62 0.87
C ASP A 150 1.41 -29.30 0.14
N GLU A 151 0.29 -29.26 -0.58
CA GLU A 151 -0.14 -28.14 -1.40
C GLU A 151 -1.51 -27.63 -0.94
N VAL A 152 -1.66 -26.32 -0.82
CA VAL A 152 -2.93 -25.64 -0.58
C VAL A 152 -3.23 -24.70 -1.73
N VAL A 153 -4.36 -24.86 -2.39
CA VAL A 153 -4.79 -23.98 -3.48
C VAL A 153 -5.93 -23.08 -3.00
N LEU A 154 -5.76 -21.78 -3.20
CA LEU A 154 -6.75 -20.75 -2.87
C LEU A 154 -7.36 -20.22 -4.17
N ALA A 155 -8.64 -20.51 -4.38
CA ALA A 155 -9.43 -20.04 -5.52
C ALA A 155 -10.48 -19.05 -5.02
N TYR A 156 -10.12 -17.77 -4.94
CA TYR A 156 -11.06 -16.72 -4.59
C TYR A 156 -11.42 -15.95 -5.88
N PRO A 157 -12.68 -16.00 -6.35
CA PRO A 157 -13.09 -15.33 -7.58
C PRO A 157 -13.44 -13.85 -7.40
N MET A 158 -12.68 -12.95 -8.03
CA MET A 158 -12.96 -11.50 -7.95
C MET A 158 -14.26 -11.11 -8.66
N ARG A 159 -14.98 -10.14 -8.10
CA ARG A 159 -16.27 -9.67 -8.61
C ARG A 159 -16.34 -8.15 -8.62
N LEU A 160 -17.20 -7.61 -9.48
CA LEU A 160 -17.51 -6.19 -9.50
C LEU A 160 -18.36 -5.81 -8.29
N GLN A 161 -18.00 -4.69 -7.65
CA GLN A 161 -18.73 -4.12 -6.51
C GLN A 161 -18.87 -2.61 -6.68
N ALA A 162 -19.93 -2.06 -6.09
CA ALA A 162 -20.13 -0.62 -5.98
C ALA A 162 -20.10 -0.26 -4.49
N GLU A 163 -19.21 0.67 -4.13
CA GLU A 163 -19.07 1.16 -2.76
C GLU A 163 -19.52 2.62 -2.73
N ARG A 164 -20.58 2.89 -1.96
CA ARG A 164 -21.09 4.25 -1.78
C ARG A 164 -20.10 5.03 -0.91
N LEU A 165 -19.85 6.29 -1.26
CA LEU A 165 -19.14 7.21 -0.37
C LEU A 165 -19.87 7.27 0.98
N ASN A 166 -19.17 6.96 2.06
CA ASN A 166 -19.72 7.00 3.40
C ASN A 166 -19.73 8.44 3.93
N ASP A 167 -20.70 9.23 3.46
CA ASP A 167 -20.93 10.60 3.89
C ASP A 167 -22.32 10.72 4.56
N HIS A 168 -22.44 11.63 5.52
CA HIS A 168 -23.68 11.89 6.22
C HIS A 168 -24.58 12.90 5.50
N HIS A 169 -24.01 13.69 4.58
CA HIS A 169 -24.74 14.66 3.79
C HIS A 169 -25.51 13.96 2.65
N PRO A 170 -26.84 14.16 2.55
CA PRO A 170 -27.67 13.44 1.58
C PRO A 170 -27.27 13.64 0.12
N GLU A 171 -26.73 14.80 -0.24
CA GLU A 171 -26.27 15.15 -1.59
C GLU A 171 -25.13 14.24 -2.08
N HIS A 172 -24.36 13.65 -1.17
CA HIS A 172 -23.29 12.73 -1.51
C HIS A 172 -23.74 11.27 -1.67
N ASN A 173 -25.01 10.94 -1.38
CA ASN A 173 -25.54 9.56 -1.42
C ASN A 173 -25.48 8.88 -2.80
N ALA A 174 -25.32 9.66 -3.88
CA ALA A 174 -25.15 9.16 -5.24
C ALA A 174 -23.69 9.13 -5.70
N THR A 175 -22.72 9.24 -4.79
CA THR A 175 -21.28 9.16 -5.07
C THR A 175 -20.80 7.74 -4.84
N PHE A 176 -20.23 7.10 -5.85
CA PHE A 176 -19.82 5.69 -5.79
C PHE A 176 -18.42 5.47 -6.34
N ALA A 177 -17.65 4.61 -5.69
CA ALA A 177 -16.48 3.96 -6.26
C ALA A 177 -16.86 2.57 -6.79
N PHE A 178 -16.23 2.13 -7.87
CA PHE A 178 -16.41 0.78 -8.41
C PHE A 178 -15.15 -0.03 -8.16
N LEU A 179 -15.32 -1.29 -7.77
CA LEU A 179 -14.21 -2.17 -7.40
C LEU A 179 -14.29 -3.47 -8.18
N TYR A 180 -13.15 -4.13 -8.38
CA TYR A 180 -13.05 -5.52 -8.81
C TYR A 180 -12.23 -6.32 -7.79
N GLY A 181 -12.91 -7.15 -6.99
CA GLY A 181 -12.30 -7.75 -5.81
C GLY A 181 -11.83 -6.65 -4.84
N PRO A 182 -10.54 -6.58 -4.49
CA PRO A 182 -9.98 -5.51 -3.64
C PRO A 182 -9.48 -4.30 -4.43
N LEU A 183 -9.60 -4.29 -5.77
CA LEU A 183 -9.04 -3.24 -6.61
C LEU A 183 -10.06 -2.13 -6.85
N VAL A 184 -9.76 -0.91 -6.41
CA VAL A 184 -10.52 0.28 -6.82
C VAL A 184 -10.26 0.53 -8.30
N LEU A 185 -11.32 0.70 -9.09
CA LEU A 185 -11.26 1.03 -10.50
C LEU A 185 -11.39 2.55 -10.68
N ALA A 186 -10.57 3.09 -11.56
CA ALA A 186 -10.56 4.50 -11.92
C ALA A 186 -10.90 4.67 -13.40
N GLY A 187 -11.83 5.58 -13.70
CA GLY A 187 -12.14 5.98 -15.07
C GLY A 187 -11.04 6.89 -15.60
N VAL A 188 -10.38 6.51 -16.69
CA VAL A 188 -9.24 7.26 -17.25
C VAL A 188 -9.67 8.11 -18.44
N HIS A 189 -8.96 9.24 -18.64
CA HIS A 189 -9.20 10.22 -19.69
C HIS A 189 -10.58 10.89 -19.66
N LEU A 190 -11.27 10.81 -18.52
CA LEU A 190 -12.53 11.51 -18.30
C LEU A 190 -12.26 12.97 -17.95
N THR A 191 -13.14 13.86 -18.41
CA THR A 191 -13.10 15.29 -18.11
C THR A 191 -14.07 15.69 -16.99
N SER A 192 -14.92 14.76 -16.54
CA SER A 192 -15.90 14.96 -15.48
C SER A 192 -16.05 13.70 -14.66
N ASP A 193 -16.31 13.86 -13.36
CA ASP A 193 -16.69 12.80 -12.43
C ASP A 193 -18.20 12.51 -12.45
N ILE A 194 -19.00 13.25 -13.22
CA ILE A 194 -20.42 12.96 -13.45
C ILE A 194 -20.54 11.81 -14.45
N PHE A 195 -21.08 10.69 -13.99
CA PHE A 195 -21.29 9.51 -14.81
C PHE A 195 -22.55 8.79 -14.34
N VAL A 196 -23.64 8.91 -15.10
CA VAL A 196 -24.90 8.21 -14.82
C VAL A 196 -24.85 6.82 -15.46
N PRO A 197 -24.80 5.72 -14.69
CA PRO A 197 -24.70 4.37 -15.25
C PRO A 197 -25.92 4.01 -16.11
N ARG A 198 -25.71 3.23 -17.17
CA ARG A 198 -26.81 2.60 -17.91
C ARG A 198 -27.60 1.66 -16.99
N GLY A 199 -28.92 1.61 -17.16
CA GLY A 199 -29.78 0.73 -16.36
C GLY A 199 -30.19 1.32 -15.00
N GLY A 200 -30.03 2.63 -14.80
CA GLY A 200 -30.53 3.32 -13.61
C GLY A 200 -29.70 2.95 -12.37
N GLN A 201 -30.36 2.61 -11.25
CA GLN A 201 -29.69 2.32 -9.98
C GLN A 201 -29.27 0.86 -9.79
N ALA A 202 -29.44 0.00 -10.80
CA ALA A 202 -29.09 -1.42 -10.72
C ALA A 202 -27.61 -1.66 -10.34
N TYR A 203 -26.73 -0.73 -10.69
CA TYR A 203 -25.30 -0.78 -10.34
C TYR A 203 -25.02 -0.89 -8.84
N ARG A 204 -25.96 -0.46 -7.98
CA ARG A 204 -25.79 -0.48 -6.52
C ARG A 204 -25.69 -1.90 -5.97
N THR A 205 -26.36 -2.85 -6.62
CA THR A 205 -26.37 -4.27 -6.24
C THR A 205 -25.62 -5.12 -7.26
N ASP A 206 -25.67 -4.75 -8.54
CA ASP A 206 -25.02 -5.45 -9.63
C ASP A 206 -24.36 -4.46 -10.61
N PRO A 207 -23.10 -4.08 -10.37
CA PRO A 207 -22.36 -3.21 -11.29
C PRO A 207 -22.16 -3.82 -12.68
N SER A 208 -22.30 -5.14 -12.84
CA SER A 208 -22.11 -5.80 -14.14
C SER A 208 -23.14 -5.39 -15.20
N ALA A 209 -24.25 -4.79 -14.76
CA ALA A 209 -25.29 -4.21 -15.61
C ALA A 209 -24.77 -3.09 -16.54
N PHE A 210 -23.72 -2.36 -16.13
CA PHE A 210 -23.16 -1.24 -16.91
C PHE A 210 -21.64 -1.31 -17.09
N LEU A 211 -20.94 -2.07 -16.25
CA LEU A 211 -19.48 -2.20 -16.22
C LEU A 211 -19.09 -3.63 -16.53
N ARG A 212 -18.22 -3.85 -17.52
CA ARG A 212 -17.78 -5.19 -17.91
C ARG A 212 -16.27 -5.23 -18.11
N ARG A 213 -15.64 -6.35 -17.73
CA ARG A 213 -14.23 -6.60 -18.04
C ARG A 213 -14.09 -6.87 -19.54
N ASN A 214 -13.20 -6.15 -20.23
CA ASN A 214 -13.07 -6.19 -21.68
C ASN A 214 -12.10 -7.30 -22.17
N ALA A 215 -11.26 -7.84 -21.28
CA ALA A 215 -10.26 -8.84 -21.62
C ALA A 215 -10.09 -9.86 -20.49
N THR A 216 -9.71 -11.10 -20.84
CA THR A 216 -9.39 -12.15 -19.86
C THR A 216 -8.02 -11.95 -19.21
N ASP A 217 -7.09 -11.33 -19.94
CA ASP A 217 -5.66 -11.31 -19.58
C ASP A 217 -5.20 -9.94 -19.06
N SER A 218 -6.08 -8.93 -19.12
CA SER A 218 -5.82 -7.61 -18.55
C SER A 218 -6.96 -7.17 -17.64
N LEU A 219 -6.63 -6.29 -16.69
CA LEU A 219 -7.59 -5.67 -15.78
C LEU A 219 -8.10 -4.36 -16.41
N GLU A 220 -8.79 -4.48 -17.54
CA GLU A 220 -9.44 -3.35 -18.22
C GLU A 220 -10.94 -3.56 -18.29
N PHE A 221 -11.69 -2.49 -18.06
CA PHE A 221 -13.13 -2.51 -17.97
C PHE A 221 -13.75 -1.41 -18.83
N GLU A 222 -14.89 -1.70 -19.43
CA GLU A 222 -15.72 -0.72 -20.14
C GLU A 222 -16.98 -0.46 -19.32
N ALA A 223 -17.18 0.79 -18.91
CA ALA A 223 -18.43 1.28 -18.35
C ALA A 223 -19.27 1.95 -19.44
N VAL A 224 -20.59 1.78 -19.38
CA VAL A 224 -21.51 2.44 -20.29
C VAL A 224 -22.51 3.33 -19.53
N ALA A 225 -22.57 4.60 -19.92
CA ALA A 225 -23.49 5.57 -19.34
C ALA A 225 -24.91 5.42 -19.90
N ALA A 226 -25.90 6.02 -19.22
CA ALA A 226 -27.29 6.04 -19.65
C ALA A 226 -27.46 6.64 -21.06
N GLY A 227 -26.70 7.69 -21.38
CA GLY A 227 -26.65 8.30 -22.72
C GLY A 227 -25.84 7.51 -23.76
N GLY A 228 -25.32 6.33 -23.42
CA GLY A 228 -24.57 5.46 -24.33
C GLY A 228 -23.07 5.76 -24.44
N ALA A 229 -22.58 6.85 -23.85
CA ALA A 229 -21.16 7.13 -23.75
C ALA A 229 -20.41 6.01 -23.01
N LYS A 230 -19.21 5.69 -23.47
CA LYS A 230 -18.35 4.64 -22.92
C LYS A 230 -17.19 5.26 -22.14
N ALA A 231 -16.77 4.62 -21.06
CA ALA A 231 -15.60 5.00 -20.27
C ALA A 231 -14.70 3.78 -20.05
N LYS A 232 -13.39 3.98 -20.20
CA LYS A 232 -12.38 2.98 -19.85
C LYS A 232 -12.06 3.09 -18.37
N LEU A 233 -12.14 1.98 -17.65
CA LEU A 233 -11.76 1.86 -16.25
C LEU A 233 -10.58 0.89 -16.10
N ILE A 234 -9.61 1.25 -15.28
CA ILE A 234 -8.44 0.42 -14.92
C ILE A 234 -8.22 0.46 -13.41
N PRO A 235 -7.52 -0.52 -12.80
CA PRO A 235 -7.15 -0.43 -11.39
C PRO A 235 -6.40 0.87 -11.08
N LEU A 236 -6.79 1.56 -10.01
CA LEU A 236 -6.26 2.87 -9.62
C LEU A 236 -4.72 2.88 -9.42
N TYR A 237 -4.14 1.75 -9.03
CA TYR A 237 -2.69 1.59 -8.88
C TYR A 237 -1.93 1.62 -10.22
N ARG A 238 -2.63 1.37 -11.35
CA ARG A 238 -2.07 1.46 -12.70
C ARG A 238 -2.18 2.85 -13.32
N VAL A 239 -2.99 3.74 -12.75
CA VAL A 239 -3.04 5.14 -13.17
C VAL A 239 -1.74 5.83 -12.76
N VAL A 240 -1.03 6.43 -13.71
CA VAL A 240 0.23 7.14 -13.43
C VAL A 240 0.10 8.61 -13.82
N ASP A 241 -0.25 8.84 -15.09
CA ASP A 241 -0.22 10.15 -15.73
C ASP A 241 -1.56 10.56 -16.34
N GLU A 242 -2.52 9.65 -16.36
CA GLU A 242 -3.85 9.90 -16.88
C GLU A 242 -4.61 10.85 -15.95
N THR A 243 -5.43 11.73 -16.54
CA THR A 243 -6.57 12.29 -15.81
C THR A 243 -7.49 11.14 -15.46
N TYR A 244 -7.92 11.07 -14.20
CA TYR A 244 -8.74 9.98 -13.70
C TYR A 244 -9.85 10.46 -12.78
N VAL A 245 -10.85 9.59 -12.64
CA VAL A 245 -11.98 9.70 -11.70
C VAL A 245 -12.01 8.43 -10.86
N ALA A 246 -11.97 8.56 -9.53
CA ALA A 246 -12.08 7.43 -8.61
C ALA A 246 -13.51 7.29 -8.05
N TYR A 247 -14.12 8.41 -7.66
CA TYR A 247 -15.53 8.48 -7.28
C TYR A 247 -16.37 9.09 -8.39
N PHE A 248 -17.46 8.42 -8.74
CA PHE A 248 -18.39 8.83 -9.77
C PHE A 248 -19.67 9.41 -9.14
N MET A 249 -20.08 10.58 -9.62
CA MET A 249 -21.35 11.23 -9.27
C MET A 249 -22.45 10.66 -10.16
N THR A 250 -23.18 9.68 -9.63
CA THR A 250 -24.13 8.85 -10.40
C THR A 250 -25.53 9.44 -10.53
N ALA A 251 -25.84 10.53 -9.82
CA ALA A 251 -27.12 11.26 -9.93
C ALA A 251 -27.20 12.18 -11.16
N GLY A 252 -26.10 12.39 -11.88
CA GLY A 252 -26.03 13.34 -12.99
C GLY A 252 -25.76 14.79 -12.55
N THR A 253 -25.77 15.05 -11.25
CA THR A 253 -25.45 16.35 -10.65
C THR A 253 -24.27 16.20 -9.68
N LYS A 254 -23.57 17.31 -9.42
CA LYS A 254 -22.45 17.36 -8.50
C LYS A 254 -22.86 18.12 -7.24
N PRO A 255 -22.58 17.59 -6.03
CA PRO A 255 -22.70 18.34 -4.79
C PRO A 255 -21.83 19.61 -4.82
N PRO A 256 -22.14 20.64 -4.01
CA PRO A 256 -21.28 21.80 -3.85
C PRO A 256 -19.84 21.38 -3.55
N GLN A 257 -18.87 21.92 -4.28
CA GLN A 257 -17.46 21.58 -4.08
C GLN A 257 -16.77 22.68 -3.27
N PRO A 258 -15.98 22.33 -2.23
CA PRO A 258 -15.14 23.31 -1.57
C PRO A 258 -14.08 23.83 -2.55
N LYS A 259 -13.61 25.06 -2.35
CA LYS A 259 -12.44 25.58 -3.08
C LYS A 259 -11.24 24.69 -2.74
N VAL A 260 -10.66 24.04 -3.75
CA VAL A 260 -9.46 23.21 -3.58
C VAL A 260 -8.25 24.14 -3.49
N VAL A 261 -7.63 24.22 -2.32
CA VAL A 261 -6.32 24.86 -2.14
C VAL A 261 -5.26 23.78 -2.17
N TYR A 262 -4.43 23.75 -3.22
CA TYR A 262 -3.32 22.82 -3.29
C TYR A 262 -2.19 23.26 -2.34
N CYS A 263 -1.50 22.28 -1.75
CA CYS A 263 -0.26 22.56 -1.04
C CYS A 263 0.75 23.16 -2.04
N PRO A 264 1.37 24.31 -1.74
CA PRO A 264 2.26 25.04 -2.66
C PRO A 264 3.48 24.23 -3.11
N HIS A 265 3.77 23.10 -2.46
CA HIS A 265 4.88 22.20 -2.77
C HIS A 265 4.57 21.15 -3.86
N SER A 266 3.41 21.21 -4.51
CA SER A 266 3.03 20.26 -5.56
C SER A 266 3.50 20.76 -6.94
N ALA A 267 3.95 19.85 -7.82
CA ALA A 267 4.32 20.22 -9.18
C ALA A 267 3.14 20.88 -9.92
N GLY A 268 3.34 22.11 -10.41
CA GLY A 268 2.31 22.89 -11.12
C GLY A 268 1.45 23.81 -10.23
N ALA A 269 1.72 23.90 -8.92
CA ALA A 269 1.09 24.91 -8.08
C ALA A 269 1.57 26.32 -8.49
N THR A 270 0.65 27.16 -8.99
CA THR A 270 0.90 28.58 -9.30
C THR A 270 0.57 29.49 -8.12
N ALA A 271 0.52 28.95 -6.89
CA ALA A 271 0.24 29.75 -5.72
C ALA A 271 1.36 30.79 -5.57
N GLN A 272 1.11 32.01 -6.05
CA GLN A 272 1.85 33.18 -5.62
C GLN A 272 1.68 33.20 -4.11
N TYR A 273 2.79 32.98 -3.42
CA TYR A 273 2.89 33.33 -2.02
C TYR A 273 2.70 34.84 -1.97
N GLU A 274 1.47 35.30 -1.74
CA GLU A 274 1.29 36.61 -1.13
C GLU A 274 1.70 36.41 0.33
N PRO A 275 2.85 36.94 0.77
CA PRO A 275 3.15 36.96 2.19
C PRO A 275 1.95 37.63 2.85
N ALA A 276 1.35 36.93 3.81
CA ALA A 276 0.43 37.56 4.72
C ALA A 276 1.10 38.84 5.21
N VAL A 277 0.42 39.97 5.04
CA VAL A 277 0.85 41.26 5.56
C VAL A 277 1.20 41.03 7.02
N ASP A 278 2.46 41.32 7.33
CA ASP A 278 3.08 41.19 8.63
C ASP A 278 2.34 42.10 9.62
N ASP A 279 1.30 41.58 10.29
CA ASP A 279 0.76 42.17 11.51
C ASP A 279 1.75 41.90 12.65
N GLY A 280 2.90 42.58 12.57
CA GLY A 280 3.65 43.17 13.67
C GLY A 280 4.18 42.31 14.82
N ASP A 281 3.83 41.04 14.99
CA ASP A 281 4.21 40.26 16.17
C ASP A 281 4.18 38.74 15.90
N ALA A 282 5.24 38.21 15.26
CA ALA A 282 5.84 36.90 15.57
C ALA A 282 6.95 36.51 14.58
N LEU A 283 8.17 36.98 14.81
CA LEU A 283 9.37 36.33 14.26
C LEU A 283 9.63 35.01 15.01
N LEU A 284 8.85 33.97 14.72
CA LEU A 284 9.22 32.60 15.07
C LEU A 284 10.18 32.06 14.02
N VAL A 285 11.43 32.49 14.11
CA VAL A 285 12.54 31.76 13.49
C VAL A 285 12.86 30.59 14.41
N SER A 286 12.70 29.36 13.92
CA SER A 286 13.30 28.18 14.54
C SER A 286 14.82 28.35 14.51
N ARG A 287 15.37 28.97 15.55
CA ARG A 287 16.77 28.76 15.89
C ARG A 287 16.80 27.39 16.54
N GLY A 288 17.35 26.41 15.81
CA GLY A 288 17.81 25.17 16.41
C GLY A 288 18.68 25.48 17.64
N PRO A 289 18.90 24.47 18.53
CA PRO A 289 19.65 24.70 19.76
C PRO A 289 20.96 25.43 19.45
N PRO A 290 21.38 26.41 20.28
CA PRO A 290 22.57 27.19 20.01
C PRO A 290 23.72 26.24 19.75
N SER A 291 24.18 26.20 18.50
CA SER A 291 25.38 25.45 18.17
C SER A 291 26.49 26.04 19.02
N ALA A 292 27.16 25.17 19.78
CA ALA A 292 28.39 25.50 20.44
C ALA A 292 29.34 26.17 19.42
N PRO A 293 30.17 27.14 19.84
CA PRO A 293 31.10 27.80 18.93
C PRO A 293 31.91 26.76 18.17
N ALA A 294 31.94 26.92 16.84
CA ALA A 294 32.51 25.99 15.87
C ALA A 294 33.94 25.57 16.24
N ARG A 295 34.07 24.48 16.98
CA ARG A 295 35.32 23.76 17.21
C ARG A 295 35.02 22.31 17.50
N GLU A 296 34.63 21.56 16.47
CA GLU A 296 35.06 20.18 16.26
C GLU A 296 34.61 19.72 14.87
N GLN A 297 35.60 19.49 14.01
CA GLN A 297 35.40 19.04 12.64
C GLN A 297 35.05 17.55 12.68
N HIS A 298 33.77 17.21 12.57
CA HIS A 298 33.36 15.81 12.46
C HIS A 298 33.77 15.28 11.08
N VAL A 299 34.78 14.39 11.06
CA VAL A 299 35.17 13.63 9.86
C VAL A 299 34.27 12.41 9.78
N ILE A 300 33.51 12.29 8.70
CA ILE A 300 32.72 11.09 8.41
C ILE A 300 33.54 10.23 7.46
N THR A 301 33.86 9.00 7.87
CA THR A 301 34.59 8.05 7.01
C THR A 301 33.61 7.02 6.46
N SER A 302 33.54 6.90 5.14
CA SER A 302 32.73 5.87 4.47
C SER A 302 33.49 5.34 3.27
N ARG A 303 33.62 4.01 3.18
CA ARG A 303 34.28 3.28 2.08
C ARG A 303 35.69 3.79 1.71
N GLY A 304 36.49 4.12 2.73
CA GLY A 304 37.88 4.58 2.54
C GLY A 304 38.03 6.05 2.12
N VAL A 305 36.95 6.83 2.11
CA VAL A 305 36.97 8.27 1.81
C VAL A 305 36.61 9.05 3.06
N HIS A 306 37.42 10.07 3.37
CA HIS A 306 37.11 11.03 4.43
C HIS A 306 36.28 12.17 3.86
N TRP A 307 35.13 12.40 4.47
CA TRP A 307 34.23 13.50 4.13
C TRP A 307 34.35 14.56 5.21
N ARG A 308 34.71 15.78 4.78
CA ARG A 308 34.76 16.95 5.67
C ARG A 308 33.79 18.01 5.18
N LEU A 309 33.10 18.61 6.14
CA LEU A 309 32.27 19.79 5.91
C LEU A 309 33.16 21.04 6.06
N ARG A 310 33.39 21.77 4.97
CA ARG A 310 34.05 23.09 4.99
C ARG A 310 33.13 24.11 4.34
N ASP A 311 32.91 25.24 5.02
CA ASP A 311 32.12 26.37 4.50
C ASP A 311 30.72 25.98 3.97
N GLY A 312 30.09 24.98 4.60
CA GLY A 312 28.77 24.49 4.22
C GLY A 312 28.75 23.48 3.06
N GLU A 313 29.91 23.17 2.46
CA GLU A 313 30.05 22.18 1.39
C GLU A 313 30.74 20.90 1.89
N LEU A 314 30.23 19.74 1.44
CA LEU A 314 30.82 18.45 1.73
C LEU A 314 31.86 18.10 0.66
N ARG A 315 33.12 17.92 1.06
CA ARG A 315 34.23 17.60 0.14
C ARG A 315 34.84 16.24 0.45
N ALA A 316 35.14 15.47 -0.59
CA ALA A 316 35.87 14.20 -0.50
C ALA A 316 37.39 14.48 -0.53
N GLU A 317 38.11 14.02 0.48
CA GLU A 317 39.57 14.03 0.51
C GLU A 317 40.10 12.57 0.48
N PRO A 318 41.16 12.26 -0.28
CA PRO A 318 41.82 10.96 -0.22
C PRO A 318 42.29 10.67 1.21
N ALA A 319 42.02 9.46 1.71
CA ALA A 319 42.58 9.00 2.96
C ALA A 319 44.00 8.52 2.71
N ASP A 320 45.03 9.33 2.98
CA ASP A 320 46.34 8.86 3.44
C ASP A 320 47.35 10.01 3.66
N GLU A 321 47.77 10.20 4.92
CA GLU A 321 49.14 10.07 5.43
C GLU A 321 49.15 10.54 6.90
N ALA A 322 49.64 9.70 7.80
CA ALA A 322 49.72 10.00 9.23
C ALA A 322 50.54 11.28 9.47
N PRO A 323 50.12 12.18 10.37
CA PRO A 323 50.95 13.34 10.71
C PRO A 323 52.23 12.86 11.40
N ALA A 324 53.38 13.33 10.90
CA ALA A 324 54.69 13.11 11.52
C ALA A 324 54.68 13.51 13.00
N PRO A 325 55.41 12.79 13.89
CA PRO A 325 55.42 13.11 15.31
C PRO A 325 55.96 14.52 15.57
N ALA A 326 55.26 15.27 16.41
CA ALA A 326 55.59 16.64 16.76
C ALA A 326 57.02 16.74 17.32
N GLN A 327 57.84 17.61 16.72
CA GLN A 327 59.14 18.00 17.28
C GLN A 327 58.92 18.70 18.63
N ALA A 328 59.61 18.24 19.67
CA ALA A 328 59.63 18.85 20.98
C ALA A 328 60.15 20.30 20.91
N ARG A 329 59.41 21.25 21.46
CA ARG A 329 59.89 22.62 21.69
C ARG A 329 60.90 22.61 22.85
N PRO A 330 62.02 23.34 22.76
CA PRO A 330 62.97 23.44 23.86
C PRO A 330 62.37 24.26 25.01
N VAL A 331 62.65 23.83 26.23
CA VAL A 331 62.36 24.54 27.48
C VAL A 331 63.31 25.75 27.55
N ALA A 332 62.75 26.96 27.64
CA ALA A 332 63.51 28.14 27.99
C ALA A 332 63.76 28.14 29.52
N THR A 333 65.01 28.32 29.89
CA THR A 333 65.55 28.53 31.24
C THR A 333 65.01 29.78 31.91
#